data_AF-A0ABD6AJK3-F1
#
_entry.id   AF-A0ABD6AJK3-F1
#
_cell.length_a   1.000
_cell.length_b   1.000
_cell.length_c   1.000
_cell.angle_alpha   90.00
_cell.angle_beta   90.00
_cell.angle_gamma   90.00
#
_symmetry.space_group_name_H-M   'P 1'
#
loop_
_entity.id
_entity.type
_entity.pdbx_description
1 polymer ?
#
loop_
_entity_poly.entity_id
_entity_poly.type
_entity_poly.pdbx_seq_one_letter_code
_entity_poly.pdbx_strand_id
1 'polypeptide(L)'
;MGVRAAKVLVGLLVEPHELGHAIPAAIAGLSPKITILPAWDGATPLGQFDASVTASTSPTVIRLCALAPLPLYLGVATVLGTVLPAESPLAMVLFPAVAFWATPSSGDIAVATNPAAVREAGRFRAPIQRWQPPTSLVLIPVVTVVVAALFFTDIV
;
A
#
# COMPACT_ATOMS: atom_id res chain seq x y z
N MET A 1 19.14 -10.82 18.84
CA MET A 1 18.99 -11.22 17.42
C MET A 1 17.54 -11.20 16.94
N GLY A 2 16.56 -11.72 17.71
CA GLY A 2 15.14 -11.77 17.29
C GLY A 2 14.51 -10.43 16.88
N VAL A 3 14.80 -9.34 17.60
CA VAL A 3 14.26 -8.00 17.27
C VAL A 3 14.76 -7.46 15.93
N ARG A 4 16.00 -7.78 15.53
CA ARG A 4 16.54 -7.37 14.22
C ARG A 4 15.91 -8.19 13.08
N ALA A 5 15.79 -9.50 13.25
CA ALA A 5 15.16 -10.38 12.27
C ALA A 5 13.68 -10.05 12.05
N ALA A 6 12.93 -9.78 13.12
CA ALA A 6 11.54 -9.35 13.03
C ALA A 6 11.39 -8.01 12.29
N LYS A 7 12.29 -7.05 12.53
CA LYS A 7 12.29 -5.77 11.81
C LYS A 7 12.57 -5.92 10.31
N VAL A 8 13.50 -6.81 9.94
CA VAL A 8 13.80 -7.10 8.54
C VAL A 8 12.60 -7.78 7.87
N LEU A 9 11.99 -8.77 8.52
CA LEU A 9 10.82 -9.46 8.00
C LEU A 9 9.63 -8.50 7.82
N VAL A 10 9.37 -7.65 8.82
CA VAL A 10 8.34 -6.62 8.74
C VAL A 10 8.65 -5.63 7.60
N GLY A 11 9.88 -5.15 7.50
CA GLY A 11 10.32 -4.29 6.40
C GLY A 11 10.00 -4.91 5.04
N LEU A 12 10.43 -6.16 4.80
CA LEU A 12 10.14 -6.87 3.54
C LEU A 12 8.64 -7.04 3.26
N LEU A 13 7.81 -7.13 4.30
CA LEU A 13 6.37 -7.29 4.16
C LEU A 13 5.65 -5.97 3.91
N VAL A 14 6.01 -4.86 4.55
CA VAL A 14 5.26 -3.60 4.45
C VAL A 14 5.91 -2.52 3.60
N GLU A 15 7.24 -2.52 3.50
CA GLU A 15 7.99 -1.51 2.73
C GLU A 15 7.56 -1.44 1.26
N PRO A 16 7.26 -2.56 0.56
CA PRO A 16 6.79 -2.49 -0.82
C PRO A 16 5.50 -1.66 -0.94
N HIS A 17 4.51 -1.89 -0.07
CA HIS A 17 3.27 -1.12 -0.08
C HIS A 17 3.54 0.38 0.10
N GLU A 18 4.36 0.76 1.08
CA GLU A 18 4.71 2.17 1.35
C GLU A 18 5.51 2.79 0.18
N LEU A 19 6.37 2.02 -0.48
CA LEU A 19 7.06 2.45 -1.70
C LEU A 19 6.08 2.72 -2.84
N GLY A 20 4.98 1.97 -2.91
CA GLY A 20 3.90 2.19 -3.86
C GLY A 20 3.27 3.58 -3.77
N HIS A 21 3.22 4.17 -2.56
CA HIS A 21 2.82 5.58 -2.38
C HIS A 21 3.94 6.55 -2.70
N ALA A 22 5.18 6.22 -2.32
CA ALA A 22 6.32 7.12 -2.40
C ALA A 22 6.73 7.47 -3.84
N ILE A 23 6.66 6.51 -4.77
CA ILE A 23 7.01 6.71 -6.18
C ILE A 23 6.15 7.83 -6.82
N PRO A 24 4.81 7.75 -6.83
CA PRO A 24 3.98 8.81 -7.42
C PRO A 24 4.06 10.12 -6.63
N ALA A 25 4.29 10.07 -5.32
CA ALA A 25 4.49 11.28 -4.53
C ALA A 25 5.76 12.03 -4.96
N ALA A 26 6.88 11.32 -5.17
CA ALA A 26 8.11 11.90 -5.69
C ALA A 26 7.92 12.48 -7.11
N ILE A 27 7.22 11.76 -7.99
CA ILE A 27 6.89 12.23 -9.36
C ILE A 27 6.04 13.51 -9.31
N ALA A 28 5.13 13.61 -8.34
CA ALA A 28 4.29 14.78 -8.12
C ALA A 28 5.02 15.95 -7.41
N GLY A 29 6.34 15.85 -7.18
CA GLY A 29 7.15 16.87 -6.54
C GLY A 29 7.00 16.96 -5.02
N LEU A 30 6.42 15.94 -4.39
CA LEU A 30 6.36 15.83 -2.94
C LEU A 30 7.66 15.22 -2.40
N SER A 31 7.93 15.44 -1.11
CA SER A 31 9.09 14.84 -0.43
C SER A 31 8.64 13.66 0.43
N PRO A 32 8.57 12.43 -0.13
CA PRO A 32 8.10 11.27 0.60
C PRO A 32 9.12 10.82 1.66
N LYS A 33 8.60 10.31 2.78
CA LYS A 33 9.38 9.69 3.84
C LYS A 33 8.70 8.39 4.24
N ILE A 34 9.43 7.29 4.15
CA ILE A 34 8.99 5.99 4.66
C ILE A 34 9.66 5.76 6.01
N THR A 35 8.85 5.47 7.03
CA THR A 35 9.33 5.15 8.37
C THR A 35 8.92 3.72 8.71
N ILE A 36 9.90 2.84 8.92
CA ILE A 36 9.64 1.51 9.47
C ILE A 36 9.58 1.66 11.00
N LEU A 37 8.39 1.50 11.57
CA LEU A 37 8.17 1.77 12.99
C LEU A 37 8.66 0.58 13.84
N PRO A 38 9.37 0.82 14.97
CA PRO A 38 9.93 -0.26 15.76
C PRO A 38 8.87 -0.93 16.63
N ALA A 39 8.95 -2.27 16.70
CA ALA A 39 8.32 -3.15 17.68
C ALA A 39 6.81 -2.93 17.88
N TRP A 40 6.05 -3.74 17.16
CA TRP A 40 4.62 -3.99 17.34
C TRP A 40 4.22 -4.04 18.83
N ASP A 41 3.51 -3.01 19.29
CA ASP A 41 2.83 -2.94 20.60
C ASP A 41 1.30 -3.09 20.47
N GLY A 42 0.83 -3.48 19.28
CA GLY A 42 -0.57 -3.79 19.01
C GLY A 42 -1.42 -2.63 18.50
N ALA A 43 -0.92 -1.39 18.47
CA ALA A 43 -1.71 -0.22 18.01
C ALA A 43 -1.08 0.60 16.89
N THR A 44 0.20 0.38 16.58
CA THR A 44 0.98 1.25 15.66
C THR A 44 1.23 0.56 14.31
N PRO A 45 1.07 1.24 13.15
CA PRO A 45 1.33 0.65 11.84
C PRO A 45 2.79 0.18 11.71
N LEU A 46 3.00 -0.91 10.98
CA LEU A 46 4.31 -1.57 10.82
C LEU A 46 5.27 -0.77 9.92
N GLY A 47 4.71 0.02 9.00
CA GLY A 47 5.38 0.98 8.14
C GLY A 47 4.52 2.24 8.03
N GLN A 48 5.13 3.37 7.70
CA GLN A 48 4.42 4.63 7.52
C GLN A 48 5.03 5.43 6.37
N PHE A 49 4.27 5.60 5.30
CA PHE A 49 4.43 6.69 4.35
C PHE A 49 3.93 8.02 4.94
N ASP A 50 4.71 9.07 4.74
CA ASP A 50 4.31 10.47 4.94
C ASP A 50 4.93 11.33 3.84
N ALA A 51 4.32 12.47 3.55
CA ALA A 51 4.88 13.49 2.67
C ALA A 51 4.31 14.85 3.04
N SER A 52 5.12 15.90 2.92
CA SER A 52 4.65 17.27 3.14
C SER A 52 3.64 17.68 2.07
N VAL A 53 2.51 18.22 2.49
CA VAL A 53 1.41 18.69 1.63
C VAL A 53 1.20 20.17 1.85
N THR A 54 0.94 20.92 0.79
CA THR A 54 0.61 22.34 0.86
C THR A 54 -0.87 22.56 0.53
N ALA A 55 -1.40 23.75 0.83
CA ALA A 55 -2.75 24.13 0.43
C ALA A 55 -2.96 24.07 -1.10
N SER A 56 -1.88 24.22 -1.89
CA SER A 56 -1.90 24.14 -3.35
C SER A 56 -1.80 22.72 -3.91
N THR A 57 -1.42 21.70 -3.13
CA THR A 57 -1.32 20.31 -3.61
C THR A 57 -2.68 19.82 -4.07
N SER A 58 -2.86 19.47 -5.34
CA SER A 58 -4.16 19.04 -5.91
C SER A 58 -4.80 17.86 -5.16
N PRO A 59 -6.15 17.81 -4.98
CA PRO A 59 -6.81 16.68 -4.35
C PRO A 59 -6.62 15.39 -5.16
N THR A 60 -6.45 15.52 -6.47
CA THR A 60 -6.17 14.40 -7.37
C THR A 60 -4.80 13.79 -7.08
N VAL A 61 -3.77 14.61 -6.85
CA VAL A 61 -2.43 14.11 -6.48
C VAL A 61 -2.50 13.33 -5.17
N ILE A 62 -3.23 13.85 -4.17
CA ILE A 62 -3.40 13.18 -2.88
C ILE A 62 -4.07 11.81 -3.07
N ARG A 63 -5.16 11.74 -3.83
CA ARG A 63 -5.87 10.49 -4.13
C ARG A 63 -5.02 9.49 -4.90
N LEU A 64 -4.30 9.96 -5.92
CA LEU A 64 -3.43 9.12 -6.72
C LEU A 64 -2.32 8.52 -5.87
N CYS A 65 -1.64 9.33 -5.05
CA CYS A 65 -0.61 8.82 -4.14
C CYS A 65 -1.20 7.84 -3.13
N ALA A 66 -2.34 8.17 -2.53
CA ALA A 66 -3.00 7.33 -1.52
C ALA A 66 -3.48 5.98 -2.07
N LEU A 67 -3.91 5.91 -3.33
CA LEU A 67 -4.43 4.66 -3.90
C LEU A 67 -3.43 3.95 -4.81
N ALA A 68 -2.22 4.50 -5.00
CA ALA A 68 -1.24 3.99 -5.95
C ALA A 68 -0.78 2.54 -5.77
N PRO A 69 -0.63 1.99 -4.54
CA PRO A 69 -0.21 0.60 -4.39
C PRO A 69 -1.14 -0.37 -5.11
N LEU A 70 -2.45 -0.13 -5.11
CA LEU A 70 -3.40 -1.01 -5.78
C LEU A 70 -3.11 -1.20 -7.27
N PRO A 71 -3.19 -0.17 -8.15
CA PRO A 71 -2.90 -0.35 -9.56
C PRO A 71 -1.44 -0.75 -9.83
N LEU A 72 -0.48 -0.32 -9.00
CA LEU A 72 0.92 -0.71 -9.13
C LEU A 72 1.09 -2.22 -8.97
N TYR A 73 0.57 -2.78 -7.87
CA TYR A 73 0.72 -4.19 -7.56
C TYR A 73 -0.23 -5.09 -8.35
N LEU A 74 -1.36 -4.58 -8.85
CA LEU A 74 -2.12 -5.25 -9.91
C LEU A 74 -1.29 -5.36 -11.19
N GLY A 75 -0.55 -4.30 -11.58
CA GLY A 75 0.38 -4.36 -12.70
C GLY A 75 1.50 -5.39 -12.49
N VAL A 76 2.08 -5.43 -11.29
CA VAL A 76 3.06 -6.47 -10.90
C VAL A 76 2.46 -7.86 -10.99
N ALA A 77 1.24 -8.07 -10.49
CA ALA A 77 0.55 -9.35 -10.57
C ALA A 77 0.34 -9.80 -12.02
N THR A 78 -0.11 -8.90 -12.90
CA THR A 78 -0.26 -9.19 -14.33
C THR A 78 1.07 -9.61 -14.95
N VAL A 79 2.16 -8.86 -14.72
CA VAL A 79 3.48 -9.20 -15.26
C VAL A 79 3.98 -10.53 -14.72
N LEU A 80 3.78 -10.82 -13.45
CA LEU A 80 4.19 -12.09 -12.85
C LEU A 80 3.36 -13.26 -13.41
N GLY A 81 2.05 -13.09 -13.58
CA GLY A 81 1.18 -14.09 -14.18
C GLY A 81 1.47 -14.37 -15.65
N THR A 82 2.04 -13.41 -16.40
CA THR A 82 2.44 -13.67 -17.79
C THR A 82 3.81 -14.34 -17.93
N VAL A 83 4.68 -14.27 -16.91
CA VAL A 83 6.05 -14.81 -16.97
C VAL A 83 6.27 -16.05 -16.13
N LEU A 84 5.41 -16.31 -15.14
CA LEU A 84 5.47 -17.48 -14.27
C LEU A 84 4.38 -18.49 -14.65
N PRO A 85 4.71 -19.79 -14.76
CA PRO A 85 3.69 -20.83 -14.85
C PRO A 85 2.76 -20.80 -13.63
N ALA A 86 1.47 -21.08 -13.82
CA ALA A 86 0.47 -21.05 -12.75
C ALA A 86 0.79 -22.05 -11.63
N GLU A 87 1.34 -23.21 -11.96
CA GLU A 87 1.78 -24.25 -11.03
C GLU A 87 3.14 -23.97 -10.37
N SER A 88 3.78 -22.83 -10.69
CA SER A 88 5.08 -22.47 -10.15
C SER A 88 5.03 -22.32 -8.62
N PRO A 89 5.92 -22.99 -7.87
CA PRO A 89 6.06 -22.75 -6.44
C PRO A 89 6.36 -21.28 -6.12
N LEU A 90 7.03 -20.57 -7.03
CA LEU A 90 7.30 -19.14 -6.88
C LEU A 90 6.01 -18.31 -7.02
N ALA A 91 5.12 -18.67 -7.93
CA ALA A 91 3.81 -18.01 -8.08
C ALA A 91 2.97 -18.16 -6.79
N MET A 92 2.98 -19.35 -6.19
CA MET A 92 2.29 -19.63 -4.92
C MET A 92 2.83 -18.79 -3.75
N VAL A 93 4.13 -18.50 -3.73
CA VAL A 93 4.76 -17.67 -2.69
C VAL A 93 4.55 -16.17 -2.93
N LEU A 94 4.62 -15.72 -4.19
CA LEU A 94 4.50 -14.30 -4.54
C LEU A 94 3.06 -13.80 -4.52
N PHE A 95 2.08 -14.63 -4.89
CA PHE A 95 0.66 -14.30 -4.86
C PHE A 95 0.21 -13.61 -3.55
N PRO A 96 0.38 -14.21 -2.36
CA PRO A 96 -0.11 -13.61 -1.12
C PRO A 96 0.63 -12.31 -0.78
N ALA A 97 1.92 -12.20 -1.13
CA ALA A 97 2.70 -10.99 -0.91
C ALA A 97 2.19 -9.84 -1.80
N VAL A 98 1.97 -10.10 -3.09
CA VAL A 98 1.45 -9.10 -4.03
C VAL A 98 0.02 -8.69 -3.68
N ALA A 99 -0.83 -9.64 -3.27
CA ALA A 99 -2.18 -9.34 -2.79
C ALA A 99 -2.16 -8.44 -1.54
N PHE A 100 -1.24 -8.73 -0.60
CA PHE A 100 -1.05 -7.91 0.59
C PHE A 100 -0.59 -6.48 0.22
N TRP A 101 0.41 -6.33 -0.66
CA TRP A 101 0.89 -5.02 -1.09
C TRP A 101 -0.12 -4.23 -1.93
N ALA A 102 -0.99 -4.91 -2.68
CA ALA A 102 -2.03 -4.27 -3.50
C ALA A 102 -3.21 -3.76 -2.66
N THR A 103 -3.43 -4.28 -1.46
CA THR A 103 -4.64 -3.99 -0.69
C THR A 103 -4.55 -2.62 -0.02
N PRO A 104 -5.47 -1.68 -0.30
CA PRO A 104 -5.48 -0.38 0.38
C PRO A 104 -5.75 -0.52 1.87
N SER A 105 -4.93 0.16 2.68
CA SER A 105 -5.13 0.27 4.12
C SER A 105 -6.34 1.16 4.44
N SER A 106 -6.86 1.08 5.67
CA SER A 106 -7.88 2.06 6.11
C SER A 106 -7.36 3.50 6.07
N GLY A 107 -6.06 3.71 6.27
CA GLY A 107 -5.41 5.02 6.16
C GLY A 107 -5.45 5.56 4.74
N ASP A 108 -5.18 4.71 3.76
CA ASP A 108 -5.18 5.06 2.34
C ASP A 108 -6.55 5.55 1.89
N ILE A 109 -7.58 4.82 2.29
CA ILE A 109 -8.98 5.14 2.00
C ILE A 109 -9.37 6.45 2.69
N ALA A 110 -8.94 6.66 3.94
CA ALA A 110 -9.18 7.90 4.67
C ALA A 110 -8.56 9.12 3.97
N VAL A 111 -7.30 8.99 3.54
CA VAL A 111 -6.57 10.04 2.83
C VAL A 111 -7.21 10.32 1.46
N ALA A 112 -7.59 9.27 0.73
CA ALA A 112 -8.23 9.41 -0.59
C ALA A 112 -9.64 10.03 -0.51
N THR A 113 -10.40 9.71 0.54
CA THR A 113 -11.77 10.20 0.73
C THR A 113 -11.81 11.63 1.27
N ASN A 114 -10.81 12.07 2.05
CA ASN A 114 -10.73 13.45 2.53
C ASN A 114 -9.37 14.13 2.27
N PRO A 115 -9.12 14.55 1.01
CA PRO A 115 -7.92 15.31 0.67
C PRO A 115 -7.89 16.72 1.30
N ALA A 116 -9.03 17.28 1.73
CA ALA A 116 -9.06 18.58 2.38
C ALA A 116 -8.40 18.52 3.77
N ALA A 117 -8.74 17.53 4.59
CA ALA A 117 -8.10 17.33 5.89
C ALA A 117 -6.60 17.03 5.77
N VAL A 118 -6.18 16.32 4.73
CA VAL A 118 -4.76 16.04 4.44
C VAL A 118 -3.99 17.34 4.18
N ARG A 119 -4.58 18.27 3.42
CA ARG A 119 -4.00 19.60 3.19
C ARG A 119 -3.97 20.45 4.46
N GLU A 120 -5.04 20.45 5.24
CA GLU A 120 -5.12 21.17 6.52
C GLU A 120 -4.07 20.66 7.52
N ALA A 121 -3.84 19.34 7.55
CA ALA A 121 -2.79 18.73 8.36
C ALA A 121 -1.38 18.96 7.80
N GLY A 122 -1.27 19.38 6.53
CA GLY A 122 -0.01 19.59 5.81
C GLY A 122 0.81 18.31 5.60
N ARG A 123 0.21 17.12 5.79
CA ARG A 123 0.87 15.81 5.80
C ARG A 123 -0.06 14.69 5.39
N PHE A 124 0.48 13.62 4.81
CA PHE A 124 -0.26 12.38 4.48
C PHE A 124 -0.50 11.53 5.74
N ARG A 125 -1.20 12.08 6.74
CA ARG A 125 -1.62 11.35 7.95
C ARG A 125 -3.13 11.42 8.14
N ALA A 126 -3.77 10.26 8.15
CA ALA A 126 -5.17 10.15 8.59
C ALA A 126 -5.25 10.37 10.12
N PRO A 127 -6.20 11.17 10.64
CA PRO A 127 -6.42 11.28 12.08
C PRO A 127 -6.84 9.92 12.66
N ILE A 128 -6.07 9.41 13.62
CA ILE A 128 -6.09 8.02 14.14
C ILE A 128 -7.46 7.55 14.69
N GLN A 129 -8.47 8.42 14.86
CA GLN A 129 -9.69 8.05 15.60
C GLN A 129 -11.05 8.38 14.95
N ARG A 130 -11.12 8.96 13.75
CA ARG A 130 -12.44 9.33 13.15
C ARG A 130 -12.68 8.86 11.71
N TRP A 131 -11.69 8.24 11.08
CA TRP A 131 -11.67 8.03 9.64
C TRP A 131 -11.39 6.59 9.23
N GLN A 132 -11.64 5.59 10.09
CA GLN A 132 -11.43 4.19 9.72
C GLN A 132 -12.76 3.57 9.28
N PRO A 133 -13.14 3.68 7.99
CA PRO A 133 -14.26 2.90 7.51
C PRO A 133 -13.83 1.42 7.47
N PRO A 134 -14.74 0.48 7.76
CA PRO A 134 -14.47 -0.96 7.68
C PRO A 134 -14.22 -1.43 6.23
N THR A 135 -14.19 -0.53 5.25
CA THR A 135 -14.05 -0.84 3.82
C THR A 135 -12.79 -1.60 3.48
N SER A 136 -11.68 -1.40 4.21
CA SER A 136 -10.45 -2.16 4.00
C SER A 136 -10.67 -3.67 4.23
N LEU A 137 -11.51 -4.05 5.20
CA LEU A 137 -11.87 -5.45 5.46
C LEU A 137 -12.65 -6.08 4.30
N VAL A 138 -13.43 -5.28 3.57
CA VAL A 138 -14.18 -5.71 2.38
C VAL A 138 -13.26 -5.79 1.15
N LEU A 139 -12.25 -4.92 1.05
CA LEU A 139 -11.34 -4.91 -0.09
C LEU A 139 -10.33 -6.07 -0.05
N ILE A 140 -9.94 -6.57 1.12
CA ILE A 140 -9.03 -7.73 1.24
C ILE A 140 -9.48 -8.91 0.37
N PRO A 141 -10.71 -9.48 0.53
CA PRO A 141 -11.12 -10.63 -0.28
C PRO A 141 -11.22 -10.29 -1.77
N VAL A 142 -11.67 -9.08 -2.12
CA VAL A 142 -11.80 -8.65 -3.52
C VAL A 142 -10.42 -8.55 -4.19
N VAL A 143 -9.47 -7.84 -3.59
CA VAL A 143 -8.11 -7.68 -4.11
C VAL A 143 -7.41 -9.03 -4.18
N THR A 144 -7.59 -9.88 -3.16
CA THR A 144 -7.03 -11.24 -3.16
C THR A 144 -7.53 -12.07 -4.35
N VAL A 145 -8.83 -12.06 -4.61
CA VAL A 145 -9.41 -12.78 -5.77
C VAL A 145 -8.90 -12.23 -7.09
N VAL A 146 -8.82 -10.90 -7.23
CA VAL A 146 -8.31 -10.27 -8.46
C VAL A 146 -6.84 -10.65 -8.69
N VAL A 147 -5.98 -10.55 -7.68
CA VAL A 147 -4.57 -10.94 -7.81
C VAL A 147 -4.44 -12.44 -8.08
N ALA A 148 -5.24 -13.29 -7.44
CA ALA A 148 -5.26 -14.73 -7.73
C ALA A 148 -5.62 -15.00 -9.19
N ALA A 149 -6.63 -14.30 -9.73
CA ALA A 149 -6.99 -14.42 -11.14
C ALA A 149 -5.83 -13.99 -12.04
N LEU A 150 -5.16 -12.87 -11.73
CA LEU A 150 -4.00 -12.41 -12.50
C LEU A 150 -2.81 -13.39 -12.47
N PHE A 151 -2.65 -14.18 -11.41
CA PHE A 151 -1.57 -15.17 -11.27
C PHE A 151 -1.90 -16.54 -11.86
N PHE A 152 -3.15 -16.98 -11.75
CA PHE A 152 -3.52 -18.40 -11.93
C PHE A 152 -4.57 -18.63 -13.00
N THR A 153 -5.06 -17.58 -13.67
CA THR A 153 -5.83 -17.75 -14.89
C THR A 153 -4.98 -17.38 -16.09
N ASP A 154 -5.01 -18.21 -17.12
CA ASP A 154 -4.39 -17.90 -18.40
C ASP A 154 -5.13 -16.69 -18.99
N ILE A 155 -4.51 -15.52 -18.92
CA ILE A 155 -5.01 -14.29 -19.58
C ILE A 155 -4.57 -14.26 -21.07
N VAL A 156 -4.09 -15.38 -21.61
CA VAL A 156 -3.65 -15.54 -23.02
C VAL A 156 -4.22 -16.80 -23.63
#